data_AF-A0A5C7Q4U4-F1
#
_entry.id   AF-A0A5C7Q4U4-F1
#
_cell.length_a   1.000
_cell.length_b   1.000
_cell.length_c   1.000
_cell.angle_alpha   90.00
_cell.angle_beta   90.00
_cell.angle_gamma   90.00
#
_symmetry.space_group_name_H-M   'P 1'
#
loop_
_entity.id
_entity.type
_entity.pdbx_description
1 polymer ?
#
loop_
_entity_poly.entity_id
_entity_poly.type
_entity_poly.pdbx_seq_one_letter_code
_entity_poly.pdbx_strand_id
1 'polypeptide(L)' 'MSDRVFIGLGANLGDPRRAIDDALDALAARPDVRLTDVSSLYRSAPVDADGPDFINAVARVDTTLTPDALLQV' A
#
# COMPACT_ATOMS: atom_id res chain seq x y z
N MET A 1 -17.35 8.19 12.59
CA MET A 1 -16.64 9.03 11.60
C MET A 1 -15.65 8.13 10.87
N SER A 2 -15.40 8.37 9.59
CA SER A 2 -14.38 7.63 8.84
C SER A 2 -13.15 8.53 8.73
N ASP A 3 -11.99 7.98 9.07
CA ASP A 3 -10.71 8.66 9.01
C ASP A 3 -10.04 8.40 7.67
N ARG A 4 -9.28 9.41 7.21
CA ARG A 4 -8.49 9.33 5.99
C ARG A 4 -7.07 8.93 6.33
N VAL A 5 -6.61 7.83 5.73
CA VAL A 5 -5.30 7.25 5.98
C VAL A 5 -4.52 7.11 4.68
N PHE A 6 -3.21 7.28 4.77
CA PHE A 6 -2.27 7.10 3.67
C PHE A 6 -1.33 5.95 4.02
N ILE A 7 -1.28 4.93 3.17
CA ILE A 7 -0.49 3.72 3.38
C ILE A 7 0.62 3.69 2.34
N GLY A 8 1.86 3.64 2.79
CA GLY A 8 3.02 3.41 1.92
C GLY A 8 3.11 1.93 1.54
N LEU A 9 3.27 1.65 0.26
CA LEU A 9 3.44 0.31 -0.30
C LEU A 9 4.80 0.25 -1.00
N GLY A 10 5.53 -0.85 -0.81
CA GLY A 10 6.84 -1.06 -1.42
C GLY A 10 7.14 -2.55 -1.64
N ALA A 11 7.63 -2.89 -2.83
CA ALA A 11 8.06 -4.25 -3.17
C ALA A 11 9.31 -4.23 -4.06
N ASN A 12 10.23 -5.17 -3.86
CA ASN A 12 11.48 -5.27 -4.63
C ASN A 12 11.87 -6.70 -5.04
N LEU A 13 11.09 -7.72 -4.65
CA LEU A 13 11.37 -9.13 -4.95
C LEU A 13 10.36 -9.68 -5.96
N GLY A 14 10.82 -10.59 -6.82
CA GLY A 14 9.97 -11.24 -7.82
C GLY A 14 9.41 -10.24 -8.84
N ASP A 15 8.08 -10.15 -8.93
CA ASP A 15 7.37 -9.13 -9.71
C ASP A 15 6.86 -8.03 -8.76
N PRO A 16 7.64 -6.96 -8.52
CA PRO A 16 7.27 -5.93 -7.56
C PRO A 16 6.05 -5.13 -7.99
N ARG A 17 5.80 -4.98 -9.31
CA ARG A 17 4.60 -4.29 -9.77
C ARG A 17 3.35 -5.12 -9.47
N ARG A 18 3.40 -6.41 -9.79
CA ARG A 18 2.30 -7.33 -9.49
C ARG A 18 2.00 -7.38 -7.98
N ALA A 19 3.04 -7.38 -7.14
CA ALA A 19 2.88 -7.36 -5.69
C ALA A 19 2.15 -6.08 -5.20
N ILE A 20 2.45 -4.92 -5.77
CA ILE A 20 1.74 -3.66 -5.45
C ILE A 20 0.29 -3.73 -5.93
N ASP A 21 0.05 -4.21 -7.16
CA ASP A 21 -1.30 -4.36 -7.72
C ASP A 21 -2.15 -5.31 -6.86
N ASP A 22 -1.60 -6.46 -6.45
CA ASP A 22 -2.29 -7.44 -5.59
C ASP A 22 -2.59 -6.87 -4.19
N ALA A 23 -1.70 -6.04 -3.62
CA ALA A 23 -1.94 -5.37 -2.35
C ALA A 23 -3.07 -4.34 -2.44
N LEU A 24 -3.16 -3.59 -3.54
CA LEU A 24 -4.24 -2.64 -3.79
C LEU A 24 -5.58 -3.35 -3.97
N ASP A 25 -5.60 -4.46 -4.73
CA ASP A 25 -6.78 -5.31 -4.90
C ASP A 25 -7.25 -5.89 -3.55
N ALA A 26 -6.31 -6.35 -2.71
CA ALA A 26 -6.62 -6.84 -1.37
C ALA A 26 -7.24 -5.74 -0.48
N LEU A 27 -6.68 -4.52 -0.48
CA LEU A 27 -7.24 -3.39 0.25
C LEU A 27 -8.64 -3.00 -0.26
N ALA A 28 -8.84 -3.01 -1.58
CA ALA A 28 -10.12 -2.66 -2.21
C ALA A 28 -11.21 -3.72 -1.98
N ALA A 29 -10.84 -4.97 -1.76
CA ALA A 29 -11.77 -6.07 -1.48
C ALA A 29 -12.32 -6.05 -0.05
N ARG A 30 -11.74 -5.26 0.85
CA ARG A 30 -12.15 -5.21 2.25
C ARG A 30 -13.41 -4.36 2.46
N PRO A 31 -14.36 -4.79 3.31
CA PRO A 31 -15.57 -4.01 3.60
C PRO A 31 -15.34 -2.83 4.56
N ASP A 32 -14.27 -2.89 5.37
CA ASP A 32 -13.91 -1.90 6.39
C ASP A 32 -12.87 -0.88 5.91
N VAL A 33 -12.38 -1.02 4.67
CA VAL A 33 -11.43 -0.12 4.02
C VAL A 33 -11.99 0.28 2.66
N ARG A 34 -12.07 1.57 2.38
CA ARG A 34 -12.41 2.07 1.06
C ARG A 34 -11.18 2.68 0.41
N LEU A 35 -10.64 2.04 -0.62
CA LEU A 35 -9.60 2.62 -1.46
C LEU A 35 -10.19 3.78 -2.27
N THR A 36 -9.62 4.98 -2.10
CA THR A 36 -10.13 6.22 -2.73
C THR A 36 -9.20 6.79 -3.78
N ASP A 37 -7.91 6.47 -3.72
CA ASP A 37 -6.90 6.97 -4.66
C ASP A 37 -5.62 6.16 -4.55
N VAL A 38 -4.82 6.19 -5.60
CA VAL A 38 -3.48 5.58 -5.64
C VAL A 38 -2.54 6.54 -6.36
N SER A 39 -1.35 6.76 -5.79
CA SER A 39 -0.32 7.53 -6.47
C SER A 39 0.14 6.85 -7.77
N SER A 40 0.95 7.56 -8.56
CA SER A 40 1.79 6.87 -9.56
C SER A 40 2.71 5.86 -8.89
N LEU A 41 3.14 4.85 -9.65
CA LEU A 41 4.18 3.93 -9.24
C LEU A 41 5.55 4.57 -9.47
N TYR A 42 6.42 4.52 -8.46
CA TYR A 42 7.77 5.05 -8.53
C TYR A 42 8.80 3.94 -8.37
N ARG A 43 9.85 3.98 -9.19
CA ARG A 43 11.03 3.13 -8.99
C ARG A 43 12.07 3.90 -8.19
N SER A 44 12.63 3.29 -7.15
CA SER A 44 13.73 3.90 -6.39
C SER A 44 14.75 2.86 -5.91
N ALA A 45 16.00 3.29 -5.78
CA ALA A 45 17.05 2.49 -5.16
C ALA A 45 16.70 2.16 -3.69
N PRO A 46 17.17 1.03 -3.16
CA PRO A 46 17.01 0.69 -1.75
C PRO A 46 17.74 1.71 -0.85
N VAL A 47 17.16 1.98 0.32
CA VAL A 47 17.76 2.82 1.37
C VAL A 47 17.89 1.95 2.61
N ASP A 48 19.11 1.86 3.17
CA ASP A 48 19.44 0.99 4.31
C ASP A 48 18.99 -0.48 4.12
N ALA A 49 18.95 -0.93 2.86
CA ALA A 49 18.57 -2.27 2.45
C ALA A 49 19.42 -2.71 1.25
N ASP A 50 19.55 -4.02 1.07
CA ASP A 50 20.22 -4.63 -0.08
C ASP A 50 19.19 -5.13 -1.11
N GLY A 51 19.64 -5.29 -2.35
CA GLY A 51 18.86 -5.95 -3.41
C GLY A 51 18.40 -5.02 -4.55
N PRO A 52 17.42 -5.47 -5.35
CA PRO A 52 16.92 -4.70 -6.49
C PRO A 52 16.21 -3.41 -6.08
N ASP A 53 16.01 -2.52 -7.06
CA ASP A 53 15.16 -1.34 -6.91
C ASP A 53 13.74 -1.72 -6.47
N PHE A 54 13.16 -0.88 -5.63
CA PHE A 54 11.77 -0.98 -5.20
C PHE A 54 10.84 -0.36 -6.24
N ILE A 55 9.64 -0.93 -6.35
CA ILE A 55 8.45 -0.21 -6.81
C ILE A 55 7.69 0.25 -5.57
N ASN A 56 7.43 1.56 -5.49
CA ASN A 56 6.75 2.22 -4.38
C ASN A 56 5.48 2.94 -4.84
N ALA A 57 4.49 2.98 -3.96
CA ALA A 57 3.24 3.70 -4.15
C ALA A 57 2.64 4.16 -2.81
N VAL A 58 1.68 5.08 -2.86
CA VAL A 58 0.85 5.45 -1.71
C VAL A 58 -0.61 5.20 -2.04
N ALA A 59 -1.28 4.42 -1.19
CA ALA A 59 -2.73 4.23 -1.24
C ALA A 59 -3.41 5.22 -0.28
N ARG A 60 -4.44 5.93 -0.78
CA ARG A 60 -5.32 6.74 0.07
C ARG A 60 -6.60 5.97 0.35
N VAL A 61 -6.84 5.70 1.62
CA VAL A 61 -8.03 4.96 2.06
C VAL A 61 -8.86 5.79 3.04
N ASP A 62 -10.17 5.57 3.01
CA ASP A 62 -11.06 5.99 4.09
C ASP A 62 -11.48 4.73 4.86
N THR A 63 -11.36 4.73 6.19
CA THR A 63 -11.73 3.59 7.05
C THR A 63 -12.36 4.05 8.36
N THR A 64 -13.04 3.17 9.08
CA THR A 64 -13.49 3.39 10.46
C THR A 64 -12.67 2.58 11.48
N LEU A 65 -11.66 1.84 11.02
CA LEU A 65 -10.76 1.09 11.87
C LEU A 65 -9.88 2.03 12.68
N THR A 66 -9.56 1.62 13.92
CA THR A 66 -8.49 2.27 14.68
C THR A 66 -7.13 1.98 14.04
N PRO A 67 -6.08 2.78 14.32
CA PRO A 67 -4.76 2.53 13.76
C PRO A 67 -4.22 1.11 13.99
N ASP A 68 -4.36 0.58 15.22
CA ASP A 68 -3.93 -0.79 15.52
C ASP A 68 -4.73 -1.85 14.77
N ALA A 69 -6.05 -1.64 14.60
CA ALA A 69 -6.88 -2.56 13.84
C ALA A 69 -6.51 -2.53 12.35
N LEU A 70 -6.24 -1.35 11.78
CA LEU A 70 -5.76 -1.19 10.41
C LEU A 70 -4.37 -1.81 10.19
N LEU A 71 -3.53 -1.92 11.21
CA LEU A 71 -2.23 -2.59 11.09
C LEU A 71 -2.37 -4.12 10.94
N GLN A 72 -3.48 -4.72 11.39
CA GLN A 72 -3.70 -6.17 11.37
C GLN A 72 -4.41 -6.68 10.11
N VAL A 73 -4.70 -5.80 9.14
CA VAL A 73 -5.52 -6.14 7.97
C VAL A 73 -4.76 -6.61 6.74
#